data_AF-A0A373BSC5-F1
#
_entry.id   AF-A0A373BSC5-F1
#
_cell.length_a   1.000
_cell.length_b   1.000
_cell.length_c   1.000
_cell.angle_alpha   90.00
_cell.angle_beta   90.00
_cell.angle_gamma   90.00
#
_symmetry.space_group_name_H-M   'P 1'
#
loop_
_entity.id
_entity.type
_entity.pdbx_description
1 polymer ?
#
loop_
_entity_poly.entity_id
_entity_poly.type
_entity_poly.pdbx_seq_one_letter_code
_entity_poly.pdbx_strand_id
1 'polypeptide(L)' 'MLSKHFIEWVYVQTENGGQRKALKPDDKPNVTFCLGDDKAVAVYAYCNLHGLWMTEV' A
#
# COMPACT_ATOMS: atom_id res chain seq x y z
N MET A 1 -13.73 -0.81 -3.90
CA MET A 1 -13.22 0.57 -4.05
C MET A 1 -14.32 1.33 -4.75
N LEU A 2 -14.70 2.49 -4.22
CA LEU A 2 -15.71 3.35 -4.82
C LEU A 2 -15.08 4.72 -5.07
N SER A 3 -15.59 5.46 -6.06
CA SER A 3 -15.07 6.79 -6.43
C SER A 3 -14.82 7.73 -5.24
N LYS A 4 -15.67 7.68 -4.20
CA LYS A 4 -15.60 8.54 -3.00
C LYS A 4 -14.89 7.91 -1.80
N HIS A 5 -14.64 6.61 -1.83
CA HIS A 5 -14.04 5.88 -0.71
C HIS A 5 -13.16 4.75 -1.23
N PHE A 6 -11.84 4.98 -1.20
CA PHE A 6 -10.86 4.10 -1.80
C PHE A 6 -9.48 4.25 -1.14
N ILE A 7 -8.64 3.23 -1.34
CA ILE A 7 -7.22 3.25 -0.96
C ILE A 7 -6.45 4.01 -2.03
N GLU A 8 -5.83 5.12 -1.68
CA GLU A 8 -5.09 5.94 -2.64
C GLU A 8 -3.74 5.32 -3.00
N TRP A 9 -3.11 4.65 -2.05
CA TRP A 9 -1.84 3.99 -2.25
C TRP A 9 -1.57 2.93 -1.18
N VAL A 10 -0.68 2.02 -1.54
CA VAL A 10 -0.05 1.07 -0.63
C VAL A 10 1.46 1.30 -0.69
N TYR A 11 2.12 1.23 0.46
CA TYR A 11 3.57 1.29 0.59
C TYR A 11 4.05 0.03 1.31
N VAL A 12 5.05 -0.66 0.75
CA VAL A 12 5.78 -1.72 1.45
C VAL A 12 7.08 -1.12 1.96
N GLN A 13 7.26 -1.14 3.27
CA GLN A 13 8.54 -0.88 3.90
C GLN A 13 9.37 -2.16 3.85
N THR A 14 10.65 -2.01 3.53
CA THR A 14 11.61 -3.09 3.54
C THR A 14 12.78 -2.77 4.48
N GLU A 15 13.64 -3.75 4.74
CA GLU A 15 14.85 -3.54 5.55
C GLU A 15 15.76 -2.45 4.97
N ASN A 16 15.75 -2.28 3.63
CA ASN A 16 16.62 -1.35 2.91
C ASN A 16 15.89 -0.15 2.29
N GLY A 17 14.62 0.10 2.66
CA GLY A 17 13.86 1.25 2.18
C GLY A 17 12.37 0.95 1.99
N GLY A 18 11.88 1.08 0.76
CA GLY A 18 10.53 0.66 0.41
C GLY A 18 10.02 1.18 -0.93
N GLN A 19 8.80 0.76 -1.27
CA GLN A 19 8.15 1.04 -2.55
C GLN A 19 6.71 1.47 -2.34
N ARG A 20 6.24 2.46 -3.11
CA ARG A 20 4.84 2.91 -3.11
C ARG A 20 4.17 2.62 -4.44
N LYS A 21 2.95 2.10 -4.42
CA LYS A 21 2.07 2.01 -5.59
C LYS A 21 0.77 2.75 -5.33
N ALA A 22 0.43 3.67 -6.24
CA ALA A 22 -0.85 4.36 -6.22
C ALA A 22 -1.93 3.46 -6.83
N LEU A 23 -3.14 3.57 -6.29
CA LEU A 23 -4.35 2.96 -6.80
C LEU A 23 -5.32 4.07 -7.21
N LYS A 24 -6.09 3.83 -8.27
CA LYS A 24 -7.17 4.72 -8.68
C LYS A 24 -8.46 4.30 -7.99
N PRO A 25 -9.45 5.21 -7.92
CA PRO A 25 -10.79 4.77 -7.59
C PRO A 25 -11.25 3.66 -8.55
N ASP A 26 -12.08 2.75 -8.02
CA ASP A 26 -12.63 1.57 -8.71
C ASP A 26 -11.62 0.46 -9.10
N ASP A 27 -10.31 0.66 -8.89
CA ASP A 27 -9.34 -0.45 -8.92
C ASP A 27 -9.67 -1.49 -7.84
N LYS A 28 -9.09 -2.70 -7.93
CA LYS A 28 -9.13 -3.60 -6.77
C LYS A 28 -8.23 -3.03 -5.66
N PRO A 29 -8.61 -3.13 -4.37
CA PRO A 29 -7.79 -2.65 -3.25
C PRO A 29 -6.62 -3.60 -2.94
N ASN A 30 -5.82 -3.92 -3.94
CA ASN A 30 -4.62 -4.73 -3.81
C ASN A 30 -3.57 -4.31 -4.83
N VAL A 31 -2.32 -4.55 -4.46
CA VAL A 31 -1.16 -4.35 -5.33
C VAL A 31 -0.13 -5.44 -5.03
N THR A 32 0.72 -5.73 -5.99
CA THR A 32 1.85 -6.67 -5.83
C THR A 32 3.15 -5.90 -5.93
N PHE A 33 4.12 -6.21 -5.08
CA PHE A 33 5.48 -5.67 -5.12
C PHE A 33 6.48 -6.78 -5.43
N CYS A 34 7.55 -6.43 -6.15
CA CYS A 34 8.70 -7.30 -6.34
C CYS A 34 9.82 -6.75 -5.46
N LEU A 35 10.31 -7.54 -4.51
CA LEU A 35 11.33 -7.11 -3.56
C LEU A 35 12.74 -7.58 -3.91
N GLY A 36 12.88 -8.53 -4.85
CA GLY A 36 14.16 -9.18 -5.11
C GLY A 36 14.65 -9.90 -3.85
N ASP A 37 15.88 -9.59 -3.44
CA ASP A 37 16.51 -10.14 -2.23
C ASP A 37 16.19 -9.33 -0.95
N ASP A 38 15.43 -8.23 -1.06
CA ASP A 38 15.02 -7.41 0.08
C ASP A 38 13.84 -8.04 0.83
N LYS A 39 13.67 -7.66 2.10
CA LYS A 39 12.64 -8.24 2.98
C LYS A 39 11.62 -7.20 3.38
N ALA A 40 10.33 -7.54 3.29
CA ALA A 40 9.27 -6.71 3.81
C ALA A 40 9.29 -6.69 5.34
N VAL A 41 9.11 -5.51 5.92
CA VAL A 41 9.04 -5.28 7.37
C VAL A 41 7.63 -4.88 7.79
N ALA A 42 7.01 -3.99 7.02
CA ALA A 42 5.66 -3.51 7.27
C ALA A 42 4.98 -3.09 5.97
N VAL A 43 3.66 -3.09 5.97
CA VAL A 43 2.82 -2.60 4.88
C VAL A 43 1.93 -1.50 5.40
N TYR A 44 1.83 -0.44 4.61
CA TYR A 44 1.01 0.73 4.88
C TYR A 44 -0.02 0.88 3.77
N ALA A 45 -1.24 1.25 4.13
CA ALA A 45 -2.29 1.61 3.19
C ALA A 45 -2.94 2.92 3.62
N TYR A 46 -3.19 3.80 2.66
CA TYR A 46 -3.85 5.07 2.94
C TYR A 46 -5.22 5.12 2.28
N CYS A 47 -6.25 5.27 3.11
CA CYS A 47 -7.62 5.49 2.68
C CYS A 47 -7.92 6.99 2.67
N ASN A 48 -8.53 7.48 1.58
CA ASN A 48 -8.87 8.90 1.44
C ASN A 48 -9.82 9.43 2.54
N LEU A 49 -10.61 8.56 3.19
CA LEU A 49 -11.53 8.93 4.28
C LEU A 49 -11.03 8.56 5.68
N HIS A 50 -10.23 7.50 5.79
CA HIS A 50 -9.85 6.90 7.08
C HIS A 50 -8.36 7.02 7.39
N GLY A 51 -7.61 7.75 6.55
CA GLY A 51 -6.20 8.02 6.77
C GLY A 51 -5.32 6.77 6.64
N LEU A 52 -4.22 6.77 7.39
CA LEU A 52 -3.14 5.80 7.28
C LEU A 52 -3.38 4.59 8.19
N TRP A 53 -3.18 3.40 7.64
CA TRP A 53 -3.19 2.12 8.34
C TRP A 53 -1.86 1.41 8.10
N MET A 54 -1.41 0.59 9.07
CA MET A 54 -0.18 -0.18 9.00
C MET A 54 -0.34 -1.56 9.64
N THR A 55 0.37 -2.55 9.11
CA THR A 55 0.60 -3.84 9.76
C THR A 55 2.04 -4.31 9.50
N GLU A 56 2.62 -5.02 10.46
CA GLU A 56 3.91 -5.71 10.30
C GLU A 56 3.73 -6.99 9.48
N VAL A 57 4.78 -7.43 8.79
CA VAL A 57 4.80 -8.65 7.96
C VAL A 57 5.42 -9.82 8.71
#